data_AF-A0AAD9LDZ2-F1
#
_entry.id   AF-A0AAD9LDZ2-F1
#
_cell.length_a   1.000
_cell.length_b   1.000
_cell.length_c   1.000
_cell.angle_alpha   90.00
_cell.angle_beta   90.00
_cell.angle_gamma   90.00
#
_symmetry.space_group_name_H-M   'P 1'
#
loop_
_entity.id
_entity.type
_entity.pdbx_description
1 polymer ?
#
loop_
_entity_poly.entity_id
_entity_poly.type
_entity_poly.pdbx_seq_one_letter_code
_entity_poly.pdbx_strand_id
1 'polypeptide(L)'
;MSLTAVNLALKAFPAVAALRHVGSIISSYLDGSVLIPLDQACLMGSTRLLDRIWQNSNPETERSTIWSLCSYLRTDIHYYRFQFTKSLRVAVKHGDLGIVKWILGHLSGCTAEEGVVEDAALCGRMEILQYLLEYGRYEEQDDGKRNTILWGGDDMANAIKEGHAEVAHWLYENTRDVPRNLDRVMEFAVQQGDMNLVQWLLDVVYEEADSFLPSPSINAAAGSHLEMLQWVFEHFPTGDSESALQRAAKNGRLDMVQWLVEKGITTGTRYAVEEACEQGHLDVVQWLLERGDVSYPHSAMKLAVENGHLDIVKYLCEIDLACKPKRMMLSAALFGHLHVIQWLLEKYDNQLFPWIDPSTATTPSNRTQRSSQSAMDKAAGNGHFHIVKFLHELAVEMQAKGESGYPTCTTWAPTLAAMMGHLEIAKWLRENYPALGFSPSTSSMTARNGNLKMLQWLHYEQNAEWSTEAMDSAAENGHLEVVKWLHENRDEGCTMKAMTCAARNGHLKVLRWLQLNRSEGFTADAMEFAVAREHFEVLLFLRAHGLEECSSIAKLYASHKQPHVKAWLEVQYPDSGL
;
A
#
# COMPACT_ATOMS: atom_id res chain seq x y z
N MET A 1 18.54 -31.14 6.11
CA MET A 1 19.27 -30.71 7.35
C MET A 1 18.34 -30.76 8.56
N SER A 2 18.79 -31.25 9.72
CA SER A 2 18.00 -31.15 10.97
C SER A 2 18.04 -29.72 11.55
N LEU A 3 16.94 -29.24 12.14
CA LEU A 3 16.84 -27.95 12.80
C LEU A 3 17.70 -27.94 14.08
N THR A 4 18.48 -26.89 14.27
CA THR A 4 19.35 -26.73 15.45
C THR A 4 18.54 -26.78 16.75
N ALA A 5 17.35 -26.18 16.76
CA ALA A 5 16.44 -26.21 17.91
C ALA A 5 15.98 -27.64 18.25
N VAL A 6 15.68 -28.46 17.24
CA VAL A 6 15.31 -29.86 17.43
C VAL A 6 16.49 -30.67 17.94
N ASN A 7 17.67 -30.48 17.35
CA ASN A 7 18.89 -31.14 17.85
C ASN A 7 19.20 -30.76 19.31
N LEU A 8 18.99 -29.49 19.69
CA LEU A 8 19.17 -29.01 21.06
C LEU A 8 18.13 -29.60 22.02
N ALA A 9 16.85 -29.59 21.64
CA ALA A 9 15.77 -30.15 22.44
C ALA A 9 15.97 -31.66 22.65
N LEU A 10 16.37 -32.39 21.61
CA LEU A 10 16.61 -33.84 21.69
C LEU A 10 17.80 -34.20 22.58
N LYS A 11 18.78 -33.31 22.80
CA LYS A 11 19.86 -33.56 23.78
C LYS A 11 19.34 -33.80 25.19
N ALA A 12 18.19 -33.20 25.55
CA ALA A 12 17.55 -33.42 26.84
C ALA A 12 16.86 -34.81 26.95
N PHE A 13 16.71 -35.53 25.82
CA PHE A 13 16.04 -36.84 25.74
C PHE A 13 16.93 -37.87 25.02
N PRO A 14 17.99 -38.41 25.66
CA PRO A 14 19.01 -39.24 24.99
C PRO A 14 18.46 -40.49 24.28
N ALA A 15 17.42 -41.11 24.83
CA ALA A 15 16.76 -42.27 24.22
C ALA A 15 16.08 -41.92 22.89
N VAL A 16 15.45 -40.73 22.80
CA VAL A 16 14.82 -40.24 21.56
C VAL A 16 15.88 -39.71 20.59
N ALA A 17 16.94 -39.07 21.10
CA ALA A 17 18.07 -38.60 20.28
C ALA A 17 18.83 -39.75 19.58
N ALA A 18 18.88 -40.94 20.19
CA ALA A 18 19.45 -42.13 19.58
C ALA A 18 18.66 -42.58 18.33
N LEU A 19 17.36 -42.28 18.28
CA LEU A 19 16.49 -42.55 17.14
C LEU A 19 16.60 -41.42 16.11
N ARG A 20 17.65 -41.46 15.29
CA ARG A 20 17.93 -40.41 14.27
C ARG A 20 16.75 -40.12 13.35
N HIS A 21 15.96 -41.14 13.01
CA HIS A 21 14.76 -40.98 12.18
C HIS A 21 13.68 -40.14 12.87
N VAL A 22 13.46 -40.31 14.18
CA VAL A 22 12.49 -39.52 14.96
C VAL A 22 12.90 -38.05 14.97
N GLY A 23 14.19 -37.77 15.21
CA GLY A 23 14.69 -36.40 15.15
C GLY A 23 14.54 -35.77 13.76
N SER A 24 14.74 -36.54 12.70
CA SER A 24 14.51 -36.11 11.32
C SER A 24 13.03 -35.79 11.07
N ILE A 25 12.11 -36.63 11.55
CA ILE A 25 10.66 -36.43 11.41
C ILE A 25 10.22 -35.17 12.17
N ILE A 26 10.62 -35.01 13.43
CA ILE A 26 10.29 -33.81 14.22
C ILE A 26 10.86 -32.56 13.55
N SER A 27 12.11 -32.63 13.08
CA SER A 27 12.72 -31.53 12.36
C SER A 27 11.99 -31.20 11.07
N SER A 28 11.52 -32.18 10.31
CA SER A 28 10.76 -31.97 9.08
C SER A 28 9.40 -31.35 9.38
N TYR A 29 8.70 -31.85 10.41
CA TYR A 29 7.40 -31.32 10.84
C TYR A 29 7.47 -29.86 11.28
N LEU A 30 8.51 -29.49 12.02
CA LEU A 30 8.72 -28.12 12.51
C LEU A 30 9.39 -27.20 11.48
N ASP A 31 9.79 -27.71 10.30
CA ASP A 31 10.50 -26.93 9.30
C ASP A 31 9.56 -25.98 8.55
N GLY A 32 9.33 -24.80 9.13
CA GLY A 32 8.55 -23.74 8.47
C GLY A 32 9.18 -23.22 7.17
N SER A 33 10.47 -23.47 6.91
CA SER A 33 11.15 -22.95 5.72
C SER A 33 10.62 -23.53 4.41
N VAL A 34 10.04 -24.74 4.45
CA VAL A 34 9.46 -25.43 3.27
C VAL A 34 8.26 -24.69 2.66
N LEU A 35 7.73 -23.69 3.36
CA LEU A 35 6.57 -22.88 2.99
C LEU A 35 6.93 -21.42 2.71
N ILE A 36 8.19 -21.04 2.90
CA ILE A 36 8.67 -19.69 2.64
C ILE A 36 9.03 -19.62 1.15
N PRO A 37 8.38 -18.74 0.36
CA PRO A 37 8.82 -18.48 -1.02
C PRO A 37 10.28 -18.05 -1.05
N LEU A 38 11.01 -18.39 -2.12
CA LEU A 38 12.44 -18.06 -2.23
C LEU A 38 12.65 -16.54 -2.12
N ASP A 39 11.76 -15.74 -2.69
CA ASP A 39 11.80 -14.27 -2.61
C ASP A 39 11.71 -13.75 -1.17
N GLN A 40 10.85 -14.34 -0.34
CA GLN A 40 10.74 -13.97 1.06
C GLN A 40 11.95 -14.42 1.87
N ALA A 41 12.57 -15.55 1.50
CA ALA A 41 13.81 -16.00 2.13
C ALA A 41 15.00 -15.09 1.77
N CYS A 42 15.02 -14.53 0.56
CA CYS A 42 16.03 -13.55 0.14
C CYS A 42 15.96 -12.27 1.00
N LEU A 43 14.77 -11.82 1.40
CA LEU A 43 14.62 -10.69 2.33
C LEU A 43 15.27 -10.93 3.70
N MET A 44 15.45 -12.20 4.11
CA MET A 44 16.06 -12.53 5.39
C MET A 44 17.59 -12.48 5.38
N GLY A 45 18.23 -12.22 4.23
CA GLY A 45 19.69 -12.01 4.16
C GLY A 45 20.55 -13.25 4.44
N SER A 46 19.97 -14.46 4.39
CA SER A 46 20.62 -15.69 4.86
C SER A 46 20.72 -16.74 3.76
N THR A 47 21.91 -16.87 3.16
CA THR A 47 22.22 -17.94 2.18
C THR A 47 22.01 -19.34 2.75
N ARG A 48 22.20 -19.55 4.06
CA ARG A 48 21.90 -20.82 4.74
C ARG A 48 20.41 -21.20 4.67
N LEU A 49 19.52 -20.21 4.68
CA LEU A 49 18.08 -20.45 4.53
C LEU A 49 17.77 -20.81 3.07
N LEU A 50 18.41 -20.11 2.13
CA LEU A 50 18.29 -20.41 0.70
C LEU A 50 18.80 -21.83 0.39
N ASP A 51 19.97 -22.21 0.91
CA ASP A 51 20.51 -23.57 0.79
C ASP A 51 19.56 -24.62 1.36
N ARG A 52 18.92 -24.31 2.50
CA ARG A 52 17.93 -25.20 3.12
C ARG A 52 16.70 -25.37 2.24
N ILE A 53 16.14 -24.28 1.72
CA ILE A 53 15.00 -24.31 0.80
C ILE A 53 15.37 -25.07 -0.48
N TRP A 54 16.57 -24.83 -1.03
CA TRP A 54 17.08 -25.48 -2.22
C TRP A 54 17.33 -26.97 -2.05
N GLN A 55 17.83 -27.40 -0.90
CA GLN A 55 18.00 -28.83 -0.59
C GLN A 55 16.65 -29.53 -0.45
N ASN A 56 15.68 -28.86 0.19
CA ASN A 56 14.33 -29.38 0.38
C ASN A 56 13.46 -29.32 -0.90
N SER A 57 13.95 -28.71 -1.99
CA SER A 57 13.28 -28.71 -3.29
C SER A 57 13.73 -29.86 -4.20
N ASN A 58 14.67 -30.70 -3.77
CA ASN A 58 15.19 -31.79 -4.60
C ASN A 58 14.08 -32.84 -4.90
N PRO A 59 13.72 -33.08 -6.18
CA PRO A 59 12.68 -34.05 -6.55
C PRO A 59 12.98 -35.49 -6.11
N GLU A 60 14.25 -35.82 -5.86
CA GLU A 60 14.68 -37.16 -5.45
C GLU A 60 14.51 -37.43 -3.94
N THR A 61 14.19 -36.40 -3.14
CA THR A 61 13.91 -36.59 -1.70
C THR A 61 12.52 -37.19 -1.48
N GLU A 62 12.40 -38.13 -0.53
CA GLU A 62 11.11 -38.76 -0.17
C GLU A 62 10.06 -37.67 0.10
N ARG A 63 8.97 -37.71 -0.68
CA ARG A 63 7.92 -36.69 -0.60
C ARG A 63 7.22 -36.77 0.75
N SER A 64 7.35 -35.69 1.52
CA SER A 64 6.50 -35.44 2.69
C SER A 64 5.02 -35.49 2.28
N THR A 65 4.17 -36.05 3.14
CA THR A 65 2.70 -36.03 2.95
C THR A 65 2.11 -34.63 3.10
N ILE A 66 2.88 -33.67 3.61
CA ILE A 66 2.45 -32.29 3.84
C ILE A 66 2.78 -31.45 2.61
N TRP A 67 1.77 -30.76 2.07
CA TRP A 67 1.95 -29.80 0.98
C TRP A 67 3.02 -28.75 1.33
N SER A 68 4.00 -28.57 0.43
CA SER A 68 5.13 -27.65 0.61
C SER A 68 5.33 -26.81 -0.64
N LEU A 69 5.76 -25.56 -0.46
CA LEU A 69 6.04 -24.67 -1.58
C LEU A 69 7.42 -24.96 -2.19
N CYS A 70 8.40 -25.33 -1.35
CA CYS A 70 9.75 -25.64 -1.82
C CYS A 70 9.79 -26.81 -2.81
N SER A 71 8.90 -27.81 -2.68
CA SER A 71 8.83 -28.92 -3.64
C SER A 71 8.57 -28.44 -5.07
N TYR A 72 7.79 -27.38 -5.25
CA TYR A 72 7.51 -26.82 -6.57
C TYR A 72 8.69 -26.10 -7.20
N LEU A 73 9.63 -25.60 -6.38
CA LEU A 73 10.74 -24.75 -6.86
C LEU A 73 11.54 -25.44 -7.97
N ARG A 74 11.80 -26.74 -7.88
CA ARG A 74 12.57 -27.49 -8.90
C ARG A 74 11.74 -28.49 -9.71
N THR A 75 10.45 -28.64 -9.41
CA THR A 75 9.56 -29.55 -10.14
C THR A 75 8.65 -28.83 -11.13
N ASP A 76 8.40 -27.54 -10.93
CA ASP A 76 7.54 -26.72 -11.79
C ASP A 76 8.36 -25.60 -12.44
N ILE A 77 8.54 -25.66 -13.76
CA ILE A 77 9.37 -24.70 -14.51
C ILE A 77 8.81 -23.27 -14.49
N HIS A 78 7.49 -23.12 -14.39
CA HIS A 78 6.86 -21.80 -14.36
C HIS A 78 7.09 -21.16 -12.99
N TYR A 79 6.92 -21.94 -11.92
CA TYR A 79 7.21 -21.47 -10.56
C TYR A 79 8.71 -21.21 -10.35
N TYR A 80 9.59 -22.03 -10.93
CA TYR A 80 11.03 -21.82 -10.94
C TYR A 80 11.42 -20.47 -11.57
N ARG A 81 10.91 -20.17 -12.78
CA ARG A 81 11.16 -18.89 -13.48
C ARG A 81 10.56 -17.70 -12.73
N PHE A 82 9.36 -17.87 -12.19
CA PHE A 82 8.71 -16.84 -11.37
C PHE A 82 9.54 -16.48 -10.14
N GLN A 83 10.00 -17.50 -9.39
CA GLN A 83 10.83 -17.30 -8.21
C GLN A 83 12.22 -16.76 -8.57
N PHE A 84 12.80 -17.11 -9.73
CA PHE A 84 14.03 -16.49 -10.22
C PHE A 84 13.91 -14.97 -10.30
N THR A 85 12.98 -14.47 -11.11
CA THR A 85 12.83 -13.03 -11.35
C THR A 85 12.46 -12.30 -10.05
N LYS A 86 11.49 -12.83 -9.30
CA LYS A 86 11.02 -12.20 -8.06
C LYS A 86 12.11 -12.17 -6.97
N SER A 87 12.84 -13.26 -6.77
CA SER A 87 13.93 -13.33 -5.78
C SER A 87 15.10 -12.44 -6.17
N LEU A 88 15.44 -12.38 -7.46
CA LEU A 88 16.54 -11.55 -7.94
C LEU A 88 16.24 -10.07 -7.73
N ARG A 89 15.03 -9.61 -8.09
CA ARG A 89 14.57 -8.24 -7.81
C ARG A 89 14.63 -7.88 -6.33
N VAL A 90 14.19 -8.80 -5.45
CA VAL A 90 14.27 -8.62 -4.00
C VAL A 90 15.72 -8.47 -3.52
N ALA A 91 16.62 -9.35 -3.95
CA ALA A 91 18.02 -9.34 -3.56
C ALA A 91 18.73 -8.05 -4.01
N VAL A 92 18.43 -7.60 -5.24
CA VAL A 92 18.91 -6.34 -5.80
C VAL A 92 18.45 -5.14 -4.98
N LYS A 93 17.16 -5.03 -4.66
CA LYS A 93 16.62 -3.93 -3.82
C LYS A 93 17.30 -3.89 -2.46
N HIS A 94 17.51 -5.06 -1.86
CA HIS A 94 18.19 -5.17 -0.57
C HIS A 94 19.69 -4.84 -0.65
N GLY A 95 20.30 -4.93 -1.83
CA GLY A 95 21.72 -4.68 -2.04
C GLY A 95 22.62 -5.86 -1.65
N ASP A 96 22.08 -7.08 -1.57
CA ASP A 96 22.84 -8.26 -1.18
C ASP A 96 23.45 -8.95 -2.41
N LEU A 97 24.67 -8.54 -2.76
CA LEU A 97 25.45 -9.14 -3.85
C LEU A 97 25.70 -10.65 -3.63
N GLY A 98 25.78 -11.10 -2.38
CA GLY A 98 25.96 -12.52 -2.04
C GLY A 98 24.74 -13.34 -2.44
N ILE A 99 23.54 -12.85 -2.16
CA ILE A 99 22.29 -13.49 -2.58
C ILE A 99 22.11 -13.38 -4.09
N VAL A 100 22.46 -12.26 -4.73
CA VAL A 100 22.42 -12.14 -6.20
C VAL A 100 23.30 -13.22 -6.86
N LYS A 101 24.53 -13.38 -6.38
CA LYS A 101 25.46 -14.44 -6.82
C LYS A 101 24.88 -15.84 -6.58
N TRP A 102 24.26 -16.04 -5.41
CA TRP A 102 23.61 -17.31 -5.07
C TRP A 102 22.48 -17.63 -6.06
N ILE A 103 21.58 -16.69 -6.35
CA ILE A 103 20.44 -16.90 -7.26
C ILE A 103 20.93 -17.24 -8.66
N LEU A 104 21.84 -16.43 -9.23
CA LEU A 104 22.36 -16.67 -10.58
C LEU A 104 23.16 -17.97 -10.71
N GLY A 105 23.79 -18.43 -9.62
CA GLY A 105 24.53 -19.69 -9.59
C GLY A 105 23.67 -20.94 -9.41
N HIS A 106 22.50 -20.83 -8.79
CA HIS A 106 21.62 -21.98 -8.51
C HIS A 106 20.48 -22.12 -9.51
N LEU A 107 19.89 -20.99 -9.90
CA LEU A 107 18.81 -20.96 -10.88
C LEU A 107 19.42 -20.60 -12.24
N SER A 108 19.43 -21.55 -13.16
CA SER A 108 19.96 -21.46 -14.52
C SER A 108 18.84 -21.48 -15.58
N GLY A 109 19.10 -21.01 -16.80
CA GLY A 109 18.19 -21.05 -17.96
C GLY A 109 17.00 -20.09 -17.87
N CYS A 110 17.16 -18.99 -17.13
CA CYS A 110 16.14 -17.97 -16.92
C CYS A 110 16.54 -16.63 -17.56
N THR A 111 15.53 -15.81 -17.89
CA THR A 111 15.73 -14.43 -18.36
C THR A 111 15.37 -13.47 -17.22
N ALA A 112 16.32 -12.64 -16.80
CA ALA A 112 16.07 -11.51 -15.93
C ALA A 112 15.56 -10.35 -16.78
N GLU A 113 14.29 -10.00 -16.58
CA GLU A 113 13.64 -8.87 -17.25
C GLU A 113 14.28 -7.54 -16.83
N GLU A 114 14.07 -6.49 -17.63
CA GLU A 114 14.63 -5.13 -17.44
C GLU A 114 14.39 -4.60 -16.01
N GLY A 115 13.25 -4.98 -15.40
CA GLY A 115 12.89 -4.64 -14.02
C GLY A 115 13.94 -5.00 -12.96
N VAL A 116 14.84 -5.95 -13.22
CA VAL A 116 15.97 -6.27 -12.32
C VAL A 116 17.02 -5.16 -12.34
N VAL A 117 17.38 -4.68 -13.53
CA VAL A 117 18.36 -3.61 -13.72
C VAL A 117 17.76 -2.26 -13.30
N GLU A 118 16.49 -2.04 -13.61
CA GLU A 118 15.72 -0.88 -13.14
C GLU A 118 15.69 -0.77 -11.62
N ASP A 119 15.42 -1.88 -10.91
CA ASP A 119 15.42 -1.89 -9.43
C ASP A 119 16.82 -1.64 -8.86
N ALA A 120 17.88 -2.13 -9.54
CA ALA A 120 19.27 -1.90 -9.15
C ALA A 120 19.66 -0.43 -9.30
N ALA A 121 19.28 0.18 -10.42
CA ALA A 121 19.52 1.57 -10.76
C ALA A 121 18.76 2.50 -9.80
N LEU A 122 17.48 2.22 -9.54
CA LEU A 122 16.65 2.92 -8.56
C LEU A 122 17.30 2.94 -7.16
N CYS A 123 17.89 1.81 -6.73
CA CYS A 123 18.52 1.71 -5.41
C CYS A 123 20.01 2.10 -5.38
N GLY A 124 20.55 2.62 -6.48
CA GLY A 124 21.95 3.05 -6.58
C GLY A 124 22.98 1.92 -6.44
N ARG A 125 22.63 0.69 -6.83
CA ARG A 125 23.45 -0.51 -6.61
C ARG A 125 24.54 -0.70 -7.66
N MET A 126 25.50 0.22 -7.70
CA MET A 126 26.60 0.22 -8.67
C MET A 126 27.36 -1.12 -8.73
N GLU A 127 27.74 -1.69 -7.59
CA GLU A 127 28.48 -2.96 -7.54
C GLU A 127 27.69 -4.14 -8.14
N ILE A 128 26.37 -4.17 -7.93
CA ILE A 128 25.50 -5.21 -8.46
C ILE A 128 25.35 -5.03 -9.98
N LEU A 129 25.15 -3.80 -10.45
CA LEU A 129 25.06 -3.49 -11.88
C LEU A 129 26.35 -3.89 -12.62
N GLN A 130 27.51 -3.54 -12.07
CA GLN A 130 28.81 -3.94 -12.61
C GLN A 130 28.95 -5.46 -12.69
N TYR A 131 28.57 -6.17 -11.61
CA TYR A 131 28.58 -7.62 -11.59
C TYR A 131 27.60 -8.25 -12.60
N LEU A 132 26.38 -7.73 -12.74
CA LEU A 132 25.41 -8.22 -13.72
C LEU A 132 25.91 -8.03 -15.16
N LEU A 133 26.60 -6.92 -15.43
CA LEU A 133 27.17 -6.63 -16.74
C LEU A 133 28.33 -7.57 -17.06
N GLU A 134 29.25 -7.77 -16.10
CA GLU A 134 30.34 -8.74 -16.24
C GLU A 134 29.81 -10.17 -16.41
N TYR A 135 28.76 -10.52 -15.64
CA TYR A 135 28.10 -11.81 -15.74
C TYR A 135 27.50 -12.05 -17.13
N GLY A 136 26.96 -11.02 -17.79
CA GLY A 136 26.40 -11.12 -19.14
C GLY A 136 27.44 -11.18 -20.27
N ARG A 137 28.65 -10.62 -20.07
CA ARG A 137 29.72 -10.56 -21.08
C ARG A 137 30.54 -11.85 -21.22
N TYR A 138 30.36 -12.83 -20.33
CA TYR A 138 31.15 -14.06 -20.34
C TYR A 138 30.61 -15.05 -21.39
N GLU A 139 31.22 -15.05 -22.57
CA GLU A 139 30.98 -15.99 -23.67
C GLU A 139 31.91 -17.22 -23.56
N GLU A 140 31.62 -18.16 -22.67
CA GLU A 140 32.09 -19.53 -22.89
C GLU A 140 30.94 -20.33 -23.51
N GLN A 141 31.28 -21.24 -24.44
CA GLN A 141 30.40 -22.14 -25.19
C GLN A 141 29.17 -22.59 -24.38
N ASP A 142 28.13 -21.75 -24.36
CA ASP A 142 27.01 -21.90 -23.44
C ASP A 142 26.03 -22.89 -24.07
N ASP A 143 25.80 -24.00 -23.38
CA ASP A 143 24.85 -25.04 -23.76
C ASP A 143 23.38 -24.60 -23.56
N GLY A 144 23.13 -23.29 -23.59
CA GLY A 144 21.82 -22.66 -23.37
C GLY A 144 21.39 -22.68 -21.91
N LYS A 145 22.31 -22.86 -20.96
CA LYS A 145 21.98 -22.97 -19.53
C LYS A 145 22.22 -21.70 -18.74
N ARG A 146 22.98 -20.72 -19.22
CA ARG A 146 23.19 -19.48 -18.46
C ARG A 146 21.94 -18.60 -18.45
N ASN A 147 21.83 -17.76 -17.43
CA ASN A 147 20.77 -16.75 -17.36
C ASN A 147 21.07 -15.56 -18.28
N THR A 148 20.04 -15.03 -18.93
CA THR A 148 20.11 -13.82 -19.76
C THR A 148 19.68 -12.61 -18.94
N ILE A 149 20.40 -11.48 -19.03
CA ILE A 149 20.03 -10.22 -18.36
C ILE A 149 19.63 -9.18 -19.42
N LEU A 150 18.42 -8.64 -19.33
CA LEU A 150 17.94 -7.57 -20.20
C LEU A 150 18.24 -6.19 -19.58
N TRP A 151 18.72 -5.26 -20.39
CA TRP A 151 19.14 -3.91 -20.01
C TRP A 151 18.30 -2.85 -20.73
N GLY A 152 18.14 -1.67 -20.14
CA GLY A 152 17.36 -0.57 -20.70
C GLY A 152 16.08 -0.27 -19.91
N GLY A 153 15.01 0.09 -20.63
CA GLY A 153 13.73 0.46 -20.03
C GLY A 153 13.81 1.80 -19.29
N ASP A 154 13.41 1.81 -18.02
CA ASP A 154 13.47 2.97 -17.13
C ASP A 154 14.74 2.99 -16.25
N ASP A 155 15.77 2.20 -16.56
CA ASP A 155 16.98 2.07 -15.72
C ASP A 155 17.61 3.43 -15.35
N MET A 156 17.91 4.24 -16.35
CA MET A 156 18.53 5.56 -16.21
C MET A 156 17.58 6.56 -15.55
N ALA A 157 16.29 6.51 -15.91
CA ALA A 157 15.27 7.39 -15.33
C ALA A 157 15.13 7.13 -13.83
N ASN A 158 15.08 5.87 -13.42
CA ASN A 158 14.99 5.47 -12.02
C ASN A 158 16.25 5.85 -11.22
N ALA A 159 17.45 5.75 -11.81
CA ALA A 159 18.67 6.23 -11.17
C ALA A 159 18.62 7.74 -10.90
N ILE A 160 18.24 8.54 -11.91
CA ILE A 160 18.17 10.01 -11.77
C ILE A 160 17.11 10.42 -10.75
N LYS A 161 15.94 9.76 -10.78
CA LYS A 161 14.84 10.03 -9.85
C LYS A 161 15.28 9.98 -8.38
N GLU A 162 16.10 9.00 -8.01
CA GLU A 162 16.60 8.82 -6.63
C GLU A 162 17.95 9.52 -6.38
N GLY A 163 18.41 10.36 -7.32
CA GLY A 163 19.62 11.17 -7.16
C GLY A 163 20.93 10.42 -7.45
N HIS A 164 20.88 9.29 -8.16
CA HIS A 164 22.04 8.48 -8.52
C HIS A 164 22.57 8.83 -9.92
N ALA A 165 22.92 10.10 -10.15
CA ALA A 165 23.43 10.59 -11.44
C ALA A 165 24.67 9.81 -11.93
N GLU A 166 25.57 9.42 -11.03
CA GLU A 166 26.74 8.58 -11.37
C GLU A 166 26.35 7.21 -11.95
N VAL A 167 25.27 6.61 -11.43
CA VAL A 167 24.72 5.34 -11.95
C VAL A 167 24.12 5.55 -13.33
N ALA A 168 23.39 6.65 -13.53
CA ALA A 168 22.84 7.02 -14.83
C ALA A 168 23.94 7.19 -15.90
N HIS A 169 25.00 7.94 -15.58
CA HIS A 169 26.18 8.08 -16.45
C HIS A 169 26.81 6.72 -16.77
N TRP A 170 27.06 5.90 -15.73
CA TRP A 170 27.67 4.59 -15.92
C TRP A 170 26.82 3.67 -16.81
N LEU A 171 25.48 3.67 -16.63
CA LEU A 171 24.55 2.89 -17.45
C LEU A 171 24.63 3.31 -18.92
N TYR A 172 24.59 4.63 -19.19
CA TYR A 172 24.66 5.15 -20.55
C TYR A 172 25.97 4.75 -21.25
N GLU A 173 27.11 4.97 -20.59
CA GLU A 173 28.45 4.67 -21.14
C GLU A 173 28.66 3.17 -21.41
N ASN A 174 28.11 2.29 -20.57
CA ASN A 174 28.38 0.85 -20.65
C ASN A 174 27.35 0.05 -21.45
N THR A 175 26.18 0.65 -21.73
CA THR A 175 25.06 -0.01 -22.43
C THR A 175 24.35 0.97 -23.37
N ARG A 176 25.10 1.67 -24.23
CA ARG A 176 24.56 2.74 -25.08
C ARG A 176 23.45 2.30 -26.04
N ASP A 177 23.55 1.08 -26.59
CA ASP A 177 22.66 0.58 -27.66
C ASP A 177 21.31 0.04 -27.16
N VAL A 178 21.05 0.08 -25.84
CA VAL A 178 19.81 -0.47 -25.28
C VAL A 178 18.69 0.59 -25.31
N PRO A 179 17.44 0.19 -25.60
CA PRO A 179 16.32 1.13 -25.64
C PRO A 179 16.02 1.69 -24.26
N ARG A 180 15.85 3.02 -24.16
CA ARG A 180 15.56 3.73 -22.90
C ARG A 180 14.43 4.72 -23.04
N ASN A 181 13.73 4.94 -21.93
CA ASN A 181 12.75 6.01 -21.81
C ASN A 181 13.41 7.36 -21.52
N LEU A 182 14.00 7.97 -22.55
CA LEU A 182 14.72 9.24 -22.42
C LEU A 182 13.80 10.38 -21.95
N ASP A 183 12.52 10.39 -22.33
CA ASP A 183 11.57 11.42 -21.87
C ASP A 183 11.51 11.50 -20.34
N ARG A 184 11.44 10.35 -19.66
CA ARG A 184 11.43 10.28 -18.19
C ARG A 184 12.78 10.62 -17.55
N VAL A 185 13.88 10.30 -18.23
CA VAL A 185 15.24 10.68 -17.79
C VAL A 185 15.34 12.20 -17.68
N MET A 186 14.90 12.91 -18.73
CA MET A 186 14.93 14.36 -18.77
C MET A 186 13.92 14.99 -17.79
N GLU A 187 12.71 14.43 -17.67
CA GLU A 187 11.72 14.84 -16.66
C GLU A 187 12.33 14.89 -15.25
N PHE A 188 12.96 13.79 -14.82
CA PHE A 188 13.55 13.71 -13.49
C PHE A 188 14.79 14.58 -13.33
N ALA A 189 15.62 14.73 -14.37
CA ALA A 189 16.79 15.60 -14.32
C ALA A 189 16.39 17.07 -14.08
N VAL A 190 15.38 17.56 -14.81
CA VAL A 190 14.82 18.90 -14.62
C VAL A 190 14.17 19.04 -13.24
N GLN A 191 13.44 18.01 -12.79
CA GLN A 191 12.81 18.02 -11.46
C GLN A 191 13.83 18.08 -10.32
N GLN A 192 15.00 17.47 -10.46
CA GLN A 192 16.08 17.54 -9.45
C GLN A 192 16.84 18.88 -9.46
N GLY A 193 16.62 19.73 -10.48
CA GLY A 193 17.33 21.01 -10.60
C GLY A 193 18.82 20.88 -10.93
N ASP A 194 19.29 19.69 -11.35
CA ASP A 194 20.70 19.46 -11.67
C ASP A 194 21.02 19.96 -13.08
N MET A 195 21.45 21.22 -13.16
CA MET A 195 21.86 21.85 -14.42
C MET A 195 22.99 21.11 -15.14
N ASN A 196 23.90 20.47 -14.41
CA ASN A 196 25.02 19.75 -15.03
C ASN A 196 24.51 18.47 -15.70
N LEU A 197 23.61 17.75 -15.04
CA LEU A 197 22.98 16.56 -15.59
C LEU A 197 22.11 16.90 -16.82
N VAL A 198 21.31 17.97 -16.74
CA VAL A 198 20.50 18.45 -17.88
C VAL A 198 21.41 18.83 -19.05
N GLN A 199 22.50 19.55 -18.80
CA GLN A 199 23.45 19.94 -19.85
C GLN A 199 24.11 18.71 -20.48
N TRP A 200 24.57 17.75 -19.67
CA TRP A 200 25.14 16.50 -20.19
C TRP A 200 24.13 15.70 -21.03
N LEU A 201 22.86 15.62 -20.59
CA LEU A 201 21.82 14.96 -21.37
C LEU A 201 21.67 15.64 -22.74
N LEU A 202 21.56 16.97 -22.77
CA LEU A 202 21.42 17.72 -24.03
C LEU A 202 22.63 17.53 -24.97
N ASP A 203 23.84 17.58 -24.42
CA ASP A 203 25.07 17.54 -25.22
C ASP A 203 25.40 16.14 -25.74
N VAL A 204 25.13 15.09 -24.97
CA VAL A 204 25.60 13.72 -25.25
C VAL A 204 24.47 12.78 -25.66
N VAL A 205 23.29 12.93 -25.06
CA VAL A 205 22.18 11.98 -25.22
C VAL A 205 21.19 12.45 -26.30
N TYR A 206 20.98 13.76 -26.43
CA TYR A 206 20.01 14.37 -27.35
C TYR A 206 20.62 15.08 -28.57
N GLU A 207 21.90 14.83 -28.89
CA GLU A 207 22.66 15.50 -29.95
C GLU A 207 21.96 15.54 -31.33
N GLU A 208 21.09 14.57 -31.63
CA GLU A 208 20.40 14.42 -32.94
C GLU A 208 18.87 14.61 -32.91
N ALA A 209 18.25 14.82 -31.75
CA ALA A 209 16.79 14.98 -31.65
C ALA A 209 16.42 16.47 -31.78
N ASP A 210 15.45 16.80 -32.64
CA ASP A 210 14.77 18.11 -32.60
C ASP A 210 14.24 18.30 -31.16
N SER A 211 14.96 19.11 -30.38
CA SER A 211 15.03 19.04 -28.93
C SER A 211 13.70 19.44 -28.27
N PHE A 212 12.79 18.48 -28.12
CA PHE A 212 11.57 18.64 -27.36
C PHE A 212 11.80 18.16 -25.93
N LEU A 213 11.76 19.07 -24.97
CA LEU A 213 11.69 18.69 -23.56
C LEU A 213 10.23 18.38 -23.19
N PRO A 214 9.94 17.21 -22.59
CA PRO A 214 8.59 16.92 -22.11
C PRO A 214 8.25 17.79 -20.89
N SER A 215 7.29 18.71 -21.07
CA SER A 215 6.69 19.55 -20.00
C SER A 215 7.68 20.19 -19.00
N PRO A 216 8.75 20.84 -19.47
CA PRO A 216 9.90 21.20 -18.63
C PRO A 216 9.53 22.20 -17.52
N SER A 217 8.58 23.11 -17.77
CA SER A 217 8.16 24.12 -16.80
C SER A 217 7.42 23.51 -15.60
N ILE A 218 6.62 22.46 -15.82
CA ILE A 218 5.94 21.73 -14.75
C ILE A 218 6.97 21.01 -13.89
N ASN A 219 7.95 20.37 -14.53
CA ASN A 219 8.97 19.58 -13.83
C ASN A 219 9.87 20.48 -12.98
N ALA A 220 10.30 21.62 -13.51
CA ALA A 220 11.07 22.61 -12.75
C ALA A 220 10.27 23.18 -11.57
N ALA A 221 8.98 23.45 -11.77
CA ALA A 221 8.07 23.86 -10.69
C ALA A 221 7.88 22.76 -9.63
N ALA A 222 7.83 21.48 -10.05
CA ALA A 222 7.75 20.33 -9.15
C ALA A 222 9.01 20.17 -8.29
N GLY A 223 10.18 20.45 -8.87
CA GLY A 223 11.46 20.47 -8.17
C GLY A 223 11.64 21.61 -7.18
N SER A 224 10.81 22.66 -7.27
CA SER A 224 11.02 23.89 -6.51
C SER A 224 12.37 24.55 -6.80
N HIS A 225 12.80 24.57 -8.07
CA HIS A 225 14.06 25.19 -8.47
C HIS A 225 13.77 26.41 -9.36
N LEU A 226 13.85 27.62 -8.79
CA LEU A 226 13.52 28.85 -9.50
C LEU A 226 14.49 29.10 -10.66
N GLU A 227 15.78 28.83 -10.47
CA GLU A 227 16.82 28.98 -11.49
C GLU A 227 16.58 28.02 -12.65
N MET A 228 16.25 26.75 -12.36
CA MET A 228 15.89 25.76 -13.37
C MET A 228 14.61 26.19 -14.11
N LEU A 229 13.60 26.69 -13.40
CA LEU A 229 12.36 27.18 -13.99
C LEU A 229 12.63 28.36 -14.94
N GLN A 230 13.43 29.33 -14.50
CA GLN A 230 13.83 30.48 -15.31
C GLN A 230 14.56 30.03 -16.57
N TRP A 231 15.56 29.15 -16.41
CA TRP A 231 16.33 28.60 -17.52
C TRP A 231 15.44 27.86 -18.53
N VAL A 232 14.52 27.02 -18.05
CA VAL A 232 13.54 26.32 -18.89
C VAL A 232 12.68 27.31 -19.68
N PHE A 233 12.17 28.37 -19.06
CA PHE A 233 11.33 29.35 -19.75
C PHE A 233 12.08 30.18 -20.79
N GLU A 234 13.38 30.42 -20.58
CA GLU A 234 14.23 31.12 -21.55
C GLU A 234 14.53 30.25 -22.78
N HIS A 235 14.74 28.95 -22.59
CA HIS A 235 15.16 28.04 -23.65
C HIS A 235 13.99 27.29 -24.32
N PHE A 236 12.86 27.12 -23.61
CA PHE A 236 11.69 26.35 -24.06
C PHE A 236 10.37 27.08 -23.72
N PRO A 237 10.05 28.19 -24.42
CA PRO A 237 8.89 29.03 -24.12
C PRO A 237 7.53 28.38 -24.43
N THR A 238 7.50 27.15 -24.95
CA THR A 238 6.29 26.40 -25.32
C THR A 238 6.04 25.27 -24.30
N GLY A 239 5.51 25.59 -23.12
CA GLY A 239 5.22 24.58 -22.10
C GLY A 239 4.19 25.03 -21.06
N ASP A 240 3.29 24.12 -20.70
CA ASP A 240 2.12 24.30 -19.82
C ASP A 240 2.37 25.18 -18.58
N SER A 241 1.90 26.42 -18.66
CA SER A 241 2.16 27.47 -17.68
C SER A 241 1.23 27.39 -16.45
N GLU A 242 -0.02 26.94 -16.65
CA GLU A 242 -0.99 26.73 -15.57
C GLU A 242 -0.51 25.69 -14.54
N SER A 243 -0.09 24.52 -15.03
CA SER A 243 0.33 23.42 -14.16
C SER A 243 1.61 23.75 -13.38
N ALA A 244 2.50 24.57 -13.94
CA ALA A 244 3.68 25.08 -13.25
C ALA A 244 3.29 26.00 -12.08
N LEU A 245 2.33 26.91 -12.28
CA LEU A 245 1.82 27.79 -11.23
C LEU A 245 1.16 27.00 -10.09
N GLN A 246 0.32 26.01 -10.43
CA GLN A 246 -0.31 25.13 -9.44
C GLN A 246 0.74 24.39 -8.60
N ARG A 247 1.78 23.86 -9.25
CA ARG A 247 2.84 23.10 -8.57
C ARG A 247 3.71 23.97 -7.67
N ALA A 248 4.06 25.18 -8.13
CA ALA A 248 4.78 26.16 -7.32
C ALA A 248 3.98 26.53 -6.05
N ALA A 249 2.66 26.74 -6.18
CA ALA A 249 1.79 27.03 -5.06
C ALA A 249 1.62 25.84 -4.11
N LYS A 250 1.49 24.61 -4.64
CA LYS A 250 1.49 23.37 -3.85
C LYS A 250 2.76 23.22 -3.01
N ASN A 251 3.91 23.63 -3.53
CA ASN A 251 5.19 23.54 -2.83
C ASN A 251 5.48 24.76 -1.94
N GLY A 252 4.56 25.74 -1.87
CA GLY A 252 4.74 26.95 -1.04
C GLY A 252 5.82 27.90 -1.56
N ARG A 253 6.18 27.81 -2.83
CA ARG A 253 7.23 28.63 -3.45
C ARG A 253 6.66 29.95 -3.92
N LEU A 254 6.45 30.87 -2.97
CA LEU A 254 5.94 32.21 -3.23
C LEU A 254 6.77 32.96 -4.27
N ASP A 255 8.09 32.81 -4.25
CA ASP A 255 9.02 33.39 -5.23
C ASP A 255 8.75 32.90 -6.66
N MET A 256 8.50 31.61 -6.83
CA MET A 256 8.16 31.02 -8.13
C MET A 256 6.74 31.43 -8.57
N VAL A 257 5.78 31.46 -7.64
CA VAL A 257 4.41 31.94 -7.89
C VAL A 257 4.43 33.40 -8.35
N GLN A 258 5.17 34.26 -7.64
CA GLN A 258 5.35 35.67 -7.98
C GLN A 258 5.93 35.81 -9.39
N TRP A 259 7.05 35.13 -9.65
CA TRP A 259 7.72 35.19 -10.95
C TRP A 259 6.82 34.72 -12.10
N LEU A 260 6.13 33.59 -11.95
CA LEU A 260 5.22 33.05 -12.97
C LEU A 260 4.08 34.04 -13.27
N VAL A 261 3.43 34.56 -12.23
CA VAL A 261 2.32 35.49 -12.40
C VAL A 261 2.78 36.84 -12.98
N GLU A 262 3.96 37.33 -12.60
CA GLU A 262 4.58 38.54 -13.19
C GLU A 262 4.92 38.37 -14.67
N LYS A 263 5.21 37.14 -15.12
CA LYS A 263 5.36 36.80 -16.54
C LYS A 263 4.04 36.70 -17.29
N GLY A 264 2.91 36.97 -16.63
CA GLY A 264 1.57 36.93 -17.23
C GLY A 264 0.92 35.56 -17.18
N ILE A 265 1.47 34.60 -16.43
CA ILE A 265 0.90 33.26 -16.26
C ILE A 265 -0.13 33.32 -15.14
N THR A 266 -1.39 33.55 -15.53
CA THR A 266 -2.53 33.65 -14.61
C THR A 266 -3.58 32.56 -14.83
N THR A 267 -3.44 31.77 -15.88
CA THR A 267 -4.27 30.58 -16.09
C THR A 267 -4.00 29.59 -14.94
N GLY A 268 -5.05 29.17 -14.22
CA GLY A 268 -4.93 28.21 -13.12
C GLY A 268 -4.68 28.78 -11.73
N THR A 269 -4.63 30.11 -11.55
CA THR A 269 -4.45 30.73 -10.22
C THR A 269 -5.49 30.26 -9.20
N ARG A 270 -6.71 29.94 -9.66
CA ARG A 270 -7.74 29.32 -8.80
C ARG A 270 -7.25 28.01 -8.17
N TYR A 271 -6.73 27.09 -8.98
CA TYR A 271 -6.21 25.81 -8.49
C TYR A 271 -4.96 26.01 -7.64
N ALA A 272 -4.12 26.99 -7.97
CA ALA A 272 -2.97 27.36 -7.15
C ALA A 272 -3.38 27.78 -5.72
N VAL A 273 -4.46 28.56 -5.57
CA VAL A 273 -5.03 28.89 -4.24
C VAL A 273 -5.54 27.63 -3.53
N GLU A 274 -6.23 26.72 -4.24
CA GLU A 274 -6.74 25.47 -3.67
C GLU A 274 -5.58 24.58 -3.15
N GLU A 275 -4.52 24.40 -3.93
CA GLU A 275 -3.31 23.65 -3.56
C GLU A 275 -2.57 24.29 -2.38
N ALA A 276 -2.40 25.62 -2.37
CA ALA A 276 -1.79 26.34 -1.26
C ALA A 276 -2.62 26.21 0.03
N CYS A 277 -3.95 26.21 -0.07
CA CYS A 277 -4.84 25.97 1.08
C CYS A 277 -4.76 24.52 1.60
N GLU A 278 -4.55 23.54 0.72
CA GLU A 278 -4.38 22.14 1.11
C GLU A 278 -3.06 21.93 1.87
N GLN A 279 -1.97 22.54 1.38
CA GLN A 279 -0.62 22.36 1.94
C GLN A 279 -0.27 23.33 3.07
N GLY A 280 -1.06 24.38 3.29
CA GLY A 280 -0.90 25.29 4.43
C GLY A 280 -0.04 26.53 4.16
N HIS A 281 0.09 26.94 2.90
CA HIS A 281 0.91 28.07 2.49
C HIS A 281 0.13 29.38 2.52
N LEU A 282 -0.02 29.94 3.73
CA LEU A 282 -0.80 31.18 3.97
C LEU A 282 -0.28 32.36 3.16
N ASP A 283 1.04 32.50 3.02
CA ASP A 283 1.71 33.56 2.27
C ASP A 283 1.34 33.54 0.77
N VAL A 284 1.33 32.35 0.17
CA VAL A 284 0.86 32.14 -1.21
C VAL A 284 -0.65 32.45 -1.33
N VAL A 285 -1.47 31.99 -0.38
CA VAL A 285 -2.91 32.27 -0.38
C VAL A 285 -3.20 33.76 -0.26
N GLN A 286 -2.53 34.46 0.66
CA GLN A 286 -2.67 35.91 0.85
C GLN A 286 -2.27 36.65 -0.43
N TRP A 287 -1.08 36.37 -0.96
CA TRP A 287 -0.57 37.05 -2.14
C TRP A 287 -1.46 36.86 -3.38
N LEU A 288 -1.94 35.64 -3.62
CA LEU A 288 -2.82 35.35 -4.77
C LEU A 288 -4.20 36.01 -4.63
N LEU A 289 -4.78 36.07 -3.43
CA LEU A 289 -6.12 36.62 -3.21
C LEU A 289 -6.14 38.15 -3.11
N GLU A 290 -5.10 38.77 -2.54
CA GLU A 290 -4.98 40.24 -2.42
C GLU A 290 -4.89 40.94 -3.80
N ARG A 291 -4.40 40.23 -4.83
CA ARG A 291 -4.35 40.77 -6.20
C ARG A 291 -5.72 40.97 -6.83
N GLY A 292 -6.76 40.27 -6.35
CA GLY A 292 -8.12 40.39 -6.90
C GLY A 292 -8.32 39.78 -8.30
N ASP A 293 -7.32 39.11 -8.87
CA ASP A 293 -7.34 38.53 -10.21
C ASP A 293 -8.18 37.23 -10.30
N VAL A 294 -8.66 36.69 -9.16
CA VAL A 294 -9.30 35.37 -9.08
C VAL A 294 -10.62 35.42 -8.33
N SER A 295 -11.65 34.83 -8.93
CA SER A 295 -12.90 34.52 -8.24
C SER A 295 -12.71 33.35 -7.28
N TYR A 296 -13.16 33.53 -6.05
CA TYR A 296 -12.88 32.66 -4.91
C TYR A 296 -13.25 31.19 -5.16
N PRO A 297 -12.30 30.25 -4.97
CA PRO A 297 -12.59 28.82 -5.06
C PRO A 297 -13.44 28.34 -3.87
N HIS A 298 -14.60 27.75 -4.17
CA HIS A 298 -15.50 27.20 -3.14
C HIS A 298 -14.86 26.07 -2.31
N SER A 299 -13.80 25.43 -2.82
CA SER A 299 -13.04 24.34 -2.18
C SER A 299 -12.00 24.83 -1.18
N ALA A 300 -11.50 26.06 -1.26
CA ALA A 300 -10.37 26.53 -0.43
C ALA A 300 -10.65 26.41 1.08
N MET A 301 -11.81 26.90 1.53
CA MET A 301 -12.22 26.79 2.94
C MET A 301 -12.31 25.33 3.39
N LYS A 302 -12.80 24.43 2.52
CA LYS A 302 -12.91 23.01 2.83
C LYS A 302 -11.51 22.40 3.02
N LEU A 303 -10.59 22.63 2.08
CA LEU A 303 -9.23 22.07 2.11
C LEU A 303 -8.43 22.58 3.33
N ALA A 304 -8.54 23.86 3.66
CA ALA A 304 -7.89 24.45 4.82
C ALA A 304 -8.38 23.83 6.14
N VAL A 305 -9.70 23.56 6.27
CA VAL A 305 -10.27 22.91 7.46
C VAL A 305 -9.91 21.43 7.53
N GLU A 306 -9.95 20.69 6.42
CA GLU A 306 -9.62 19.25 6.40
C GLU A 306 -8.15 19.01 6.79
N ASN A 307 -7.25 19.94 6.46
CA ASN A 307 -5.82 19.87 6.82
C ASN A 307 -5.46 20.66 8.10
N GLY A 308 -6.41 21.33 8.74
CA GLY A 308 -6.22 21.95 10.05
C GLY A 308 -5.45 23.28 10.03
N HIS A 309 -5.36 23.94 8.88
CA HIS A 309 -4.63 25.20 8.70
C HIS A 309 -5.44 26.38 9.24
N LEU A 310 -5.49 26.51 10.56
CA LEU A 310 -6.34 27.49 11.26
C LEU A 310 -6.10 28.93 10.82
N ASP A 311 -4.86 29.32 10.52
CA ASP A 311 -4.55 30.70 10.11
C ASP A 311 -5.12 31.00 8.71
N ILE A 312 -5.10 30.02 7.80
CA ILE A 312 -5.80 30.11 6.51
C ILE A 312 -7.30 30.16 6.72
N VAL A 313 -7.85 29.32 7.61
CA VAL A 313 -9.30 29.33 7.92
C VAL A 313 -9.74 30.69 8.44
N LYS A 314 -8.98 31.28 9.37
CA LYS A 314 -9.23 32.63 9.91
C LYS A 314 -9.23 33.67 8.80
N TYR A 315 -8.16 33.69 7.99
CA TYR A 315 -8.00 34.62 6.88
C TYR A 315 -9.16 34.49 5.86
N LEU A 316 -9.48 33.27 5.42
CA LEU A 316 -10.57 33.02 4.48
C LEU A 316 -11.94 33.43 5.03
N CYS A 317 -12.15 33.37 6.35
CA CYS A 317 -13.38 33.86 6.98
C CYS A 317 -13.43 35.39 7.13
N GLU A 318 -12.28 36.08 7.16
CA GLU A 318 -12.23 37.55 7.20
C GLU A 318 -12.59 38.16 5.85
N ILE A 319 -12.19 37.51 4.76
CA ILE A 319 -12.54 37.93 3.38
C ILE A 319 -13.96 37.48 2.95
N ASP A 320 -14.82 37.11 3.90
CA ASP A 320 -16.25 36.75 3.75
C ASP A 320 -16.56 35.64 2.72
N LEU A 321 -15.71 34.62 2.61
CA LEU A 321 -16.08 33.40 1.89
C LEU A 321 -17.18 32.67 2.68
N ALA A 322 -18.36 32.54 2.09
CA ALA A 322 -19.52 31.72 2.50
C ALA A 322 -19.22 30.68 3.59
N CYS A 323 -19.16 31.14 4.85
CA CYS A 323 -18.79 30.32 5.99
C CYS A 323 -19.91 29.33 6.27
N LYS A 324 -19.58 28.04 6.37
CA LYS A 324 -20.53 26.99 6.73
C LYS A 324 -20.08 26.31 8.04
N PRO A 325 -20.27 26.95 9.20
CA PRO A 325 -19.69 26.51 10.48
C PRO A 325 -19.97 25.04 10.80
N LYS A 326 -21.22 24.59 10.58
CA LYS A 326 -21.59 23.17 10.76
C LYS A 326 -20.74 22.20 9.95
N ARG A 327 -20.46 22.52 8.68
CA ARG A 327 -19.64 21.66 7.81
C ARG A 327 -18.18 21.68 8.27
N MET A 328 -17.68 22.86 8.66
CA MET A 328 -16.32 23.03 9.16
C MET A 328 -16.11 22.23 10.46
N MET A 329 -17.07 22.28 11.37
CA MET A 329 -17.07 21.52 12.62
C MET A 329 -16.97 20.01 12.38
N LEU A 330 -17.79 19.47 11.47
CA LEU A 330 -17.78 18.04 11.13
C LEU A 330 -16.46 17.63 10.46
N SER A 331 -15.91 18.46 9.56
CA SER A 331 -14.61 18.20 8.94
C SER A 331 -13.48 18.26 9.97
N ALA A 332 -13.42 19.29 10.82
CA ALA A 332 -12.40 19.42 11.85
C ALA A 332 -12.43 18.23 12.84
N ALA A 333 -13.61 17.77 13.24
CA ALA A 333 -13.76 16.60 14.11
C ALA A 333 -13.39 15.28 13.41
N LEU A 334 -13.63 15.16 12.10
CA LEU A 334 -13.25 14.00 11.31
C LEU A 334 -11.72 13.86 11.17
N PHE A 335 -11.01 14.99 11.03
CA PHE A 335 -9.56 15.02 10.80
C PHE A 335 -8.73 15.33 12.06
N GLY A 336 -9.36 15.58 13.20
CA GLY A 336 -8.65 15.69 14.49
C GLY A 336 -8.17 17.08 14.86
N HIS A 337 -8.75 18.13 14.27
CA HIS A 337 -8.30 19.51 14.44
C HIS A 337 -9.04 20.22 15.58
N LEU A 338 -8.69 19.88 16.84
CA LEU A 338 -9.31 20.47 18.03
C LEU A 338 -9.21 22.00 18.07
N HIS A 339 -8.09 22.57 17.63
CA HIS A 339 -7.87 24.02 17.58
C HIS A 339 -8.83 24.74 16.63
N VAL A 340 -9.20 24.10 15.51
CA VAL A 340 -10.25 24.63 14.60
C VAL A 340 -11.63 24.53 15.26
N ILE A 341 -11.93 23.45 15.97
CA ILE A 341 -13.19 23.29 16.72
C ILE A 341 -13.32 24.37 17.80
N GLN A 342 -12.28 24.58 18.61
CA GLN A 342 -12.27 25.59 19.67
C GLN A 342 -12.51 26.99 19.10
N TRP A 343 -11.80 27.35 18.02
CA TRP A 343 -11.98 28.63 17.36
C TRP A 343 -13.38 28.79 16.76
N LEU A 344 -13.96 27.73 16.18
CA LEU A 344 -15.34 27.76 15.66
C LEU A 344 -16.37 28.03 16.76
N LEU A 345 -16.19 27.43 17.95
CA LEU A 345 -17.07 27.64 19.10
C LEU A 345 -16.88 29.03 19.73
N GLU A 346 -15.68 29.59 19.67
CA GLU A 346 -15.40 30.96 20.12
C GLU A 346 -16.01 32.00 19.17
N LYS A 347 -15.87 31.79 17.86
CA LYS A 347 -16.28 32.75 16.83
C LYS A 347 -17.78 32.74 16.54
N TYR A 348 -18.41 31.56 16.55
CA TYR A 348 -19.84 31.40 16.24
C TYR A 348 -20.61 30.97 17.49
N ASP A 349 -21.76 31.60 17.73
CA ASP A 349 -22.65 31.22 18.84
C ASP A 349 -22.98 29.71 18.77
N ASN A 350 -22.84 29.03 19.90
CA ASN A 350 -23.07 27.59 20.04
C ASN A 350 -24.48 27.16 19.56
N GLN A 351 -25.46 28.07 19.61
CA GLN A 351 -26.83 27.83 19.13
C GLN A 351 -26.93 27.64 17.60
N LEU A 352 -25.91 28.04 16.82
CA LEU A 352 -25.84 27.82 15.37
C LEU A 352 -25.44 26.39 14.99
N PHE A 353 -25.01 25.58 15.96
CA PHE A 353 -24.74 24.16 15.79
C PHE A 353 -25.92 23.38 16.36
N PRO A 354 -26.99 23.10 15.58
CA PRO A 354 -27.98 22.12 16.01
C PRO A 354 -27.29 20.74 15.96
N TRP A 355 -26.67 20.37 17.08
CA TRP A 355 -26.19 19.05 17.35
C TRP A 355 -27.36 18.09 17.17
N ILE A 356 -27.12 17.00 16.46
CA ILE A 356 -28.19 16.09 16.03
C ILE A 356 -28.96 15.59 17.25
N ASP A 357 -30.29 15.71 17.22
CA ASP A 357 -31.15 15.19 18.28
C ASP A 357 -31.01 13.66 18.34
N PRO A 358 -30.52 13.09 19.47
CA PRO A 358 -30.33 11.65 19.64
C PRO A 358 -31.59 10.82 19.37
N SER A 359 -32.78 11.41 19.60
CA SER A 359 -34.08 10.73 19.43
C SER A 359 -34.49 10.54 17.97
N THR A 360 -33.84 11.23 17.02
CA THR A 360 -34.16 11.18 15.59
C THR A 360 -33.27 10.23 14.78
N ALA A 361 -32.23 9.65 15.39
CA ALA A 361 -31.31 8.72 14.75
C ALA A 361 -31.79 7.27 14.90
N THR A 362 -32.72 6.83 14.04
CA THR A 362 -33.15 5.43 13.95
C THR A 362 -32.14 4.55 13.20
N THR A 363 -32.26 3.24 13.40
CA THR A 363 -31.40 2.17 12.86
C THR A 363 -31.21 2.24 11.34
N PRO A 364 -30.00 1.93 10.83
CA PRO A 364 -29.60 2.22 9.45
C PRO A 364 -30.16 1.20 8.45
N SER A 365 -30.72 1.68 7.33
CA SER A 365 -31.05 0.83 6.17
C SER A 365 -30.57 1.37 4.83
N ASN A 366 -29.92 2.56 4.73
CA ASN A 366 -29.53 3.11 3.43
C ASN A 366 -28.32 4.05 3.43
N ARG A 367 -27.61 4.09 2.28
CA ARG A 367 -26.41 4.91 2.00
C ARG A 367 -26.64 6.43 2.09
N THR A 368 -27.89 6.90 2.11
CA THR A 368 -28.28 8.32 2.16
C THR A 368 -28.18 8.97 3.55
N GLN A 369 -27.87 8.22 4.61
CA GLN A 369 -27.85 8.72 6.00
C GLN A 369 -26.46 9.15 6.54
N ARG A 370 -25.40 9.21 5.71
CA ARG A 370 -24.10 9.80 6.14
C ARG A 370 -24.21 11.28 6.60
N SER A 371 -25.34 11.95 6.33
CA SER A 371 -25.62 13.33 6.75
C SER A 371 -26.15 13.48 8.18
N SER A 372 -26.27 12.39 8.95
CA SER A 372 -26.74 12.41 10.35
C SER A 372 -25.67 12.10 11.40
N GLN A 373 -24.38 12.10 11.04
CA GLN A 373 -23.29 11.89 12.00
C GLN A 373 -22.93 13.20 12.71
N SER A 374 -22.80 13.14 14.03
CA SER A 374 -22.32 14.23 14.89
C SER A 374 -20.81 14.40 14.81
N ALA A 375 -20.29 15.53 15.32
CA ALA A 375 -18.85 15.73 15.46
C ALA A 375 -18.22 14.67 16.38
N MET A 376 -18.90 14.26 17.45
CA MET A 376 -18.42 13.20 18.34
C MET A 376 -18.38 11.83 17.63
N ASP A 377 -19.34 11.51 16.76
CA ASP A 377 -19.31 10.26 15.97
C ASP A 377 -18.09 10.22 15.04
N LYS A 378 -17.80 11.35 14.38
CA LYS A 378 -16.64 11.51 13.50
C LYS A 378 -15.33 11.39 14.27
N ALA A 379 -15.22 12.09 15.40
CA ALA A 379 -14.04 12.05 16.26
C ALA A 379 -13.79 10.66 16.83
N ALA A 380 -14.83 9.98 17.32
CA ALA A 380 -14.74 8.64 17.89
C ALA A 380 -14.30 7.60 16.84
N GLY A 381 -14.87 7.66 15.64
CA GLY A 381 -14.53 6.75 14.55
C GLY A 381 -13.12 6.92 13.98
N ASN A 382 -12.49 8.09 14.15
CA ASN A 382 -11.13 8.37 13.64
C ASN A 382 -10.09 8.45 14.77
N GLY A 383 -10.46 8.08 16.00
CA GLY A 383 -9.50 7.95 17.10
C GLY A 383 -9.16 9.25 17.80
N HIS A 384 -9.90 10.33 17.56
CA HIS A 384 -9.66 11.64 18.17
C HIS A 384 -10.29 11.73 19.56
N PHE A 385 -9.77 10.94 20.52
CA PHE A 385 -10.33 10.84 21.86
C PHE A 385 -10.35 12.19 22.60
N HIS A 386 -9.35 13.03 22.38
CA HIS A 386 -9.28 14.37 22.96
C HIS A 386 -10.45 15.26 22.51
N ILE A 387 -10.91 15.14 21.26
CA ILE A 387 -12.11 15.84 20.77
C ILE A 387 -13.38 15.25 21.39
N VAL A 388 -13.48 13.92 21.50
CA VAL A 388 -14.62 13.27 22.15
C VAL A 388 -14.77 13.74 23.61
N LYS A 389 -13.66 13.77 24.37
CA LYS A 389 -13.66 14.28 25.75
C LYS A 389 -14.03 15.75 25.82
N PHE A 390 -13.39 16.59 25.01
CA PHE A 390 -13.67 18.04 24.98
C PHE A 390 -15.15 18.33 24.68
N LEU A 391 -15.73 17.68 23.67
CA LEU A 391 -17.13 17.86 23.32
C LEU A 391 -18.08 17.31 24.40
N HIS A 392 -17.70 16.23 25.09
CA HIS A 392 -18.46 15.73 26.24
C HIS A 392 -18.41 16.67 27.44
N GLU A 393 -17.23 17.17 27.81
CA GLU A 393 -17.04 18.14 28.90
C GLU A 393 -17.87 19.40 28.63
N LEU A 394 -17.83 19.92 27.40
CA LEU A 394 -18.67 21.02 26.97
C LEU A 394 -20.17 20.69 27.10
N ALA A 395 -20.58 19.47 26.73
CA ALA A 395 -21.97 19.06 26.86
C ALA A 395 -22.44 19.01 28.33
N VAL A 396 -21.61 18.50 29.23
CA VAL A 396 -21.88 18.45 30.67
C VAL A 396 -22.02 19.88 31.24
N GLU A 397 -21.14 20.80 30.84
CA GLU A 397 -21.21 22.20 31.27
C GLU A 397 -22.49 22.91 30.80
N MET A 398 -22.87 22.72 29.53
CA MET A 398 -24.09 23.29 28.96
C MET A 398 -25.34 22.72 29.65
N GLN A 399 -25.38 21.40 29.89
CA GLN A 399 -26.47 20.76 30.62
C GLN A 399 -26.60 21.31 32.05
N ALA A 400 -25.48 21.53 32.75
CA ALA A 400 -25.48 22.11 34.10
C ALA A 400 -26.03 23.54 34.13
N LYS A 401 -25.87 24.30 33.03
CA LYS A 401 -26.42 25.65 32.85
C LYS A 401 -27.88 25.66 32.37
N GLY A 402 -28.47 24.50 32.06
CA GLY A 402 -29.82 24.40 31.49
C GLY A 402 -29.91 24.85 30.04
N GLU A 403 -28.78 24.91 29.33
CA GLU A 403 -28.71 25.28 27.92
C GLU A 403 -29.16 24.10 27.03
N SER A 404 -29.88 24.40 25.96
CA SER A 404 -30.23 23.43 24.92
C SER A 404 -29.19 23.44 23.80
N GLY A 405 -29.15 22.39 22.97
CA GLY A 405 -28.18 22.30 21.88
C GLY A 405 -26.76 22.06 22.37
N TYR A 406 -26.57 21.11 23.30
CA TYR A 406 -25.26 20.61 23.69
C TYR A 406 -24.76 19.52 22.71
N PRO A 407 -23.43 19.31 22.60
CA PRO A 407 -22.88 18.22 21.78
C PRO A 407 -23.41 16.85 22.18
N THR A 408 -23.82 16.05 21.19
CA THR A 408 -24.35 14.69 21.35
C THR A 408 -23.64 13.70 20.43
N CYS A 409 -23.72 12.40 20.74
CA CYS A 409 -23.28 11.32 19.86
C CYS A 409 -24.44 10.35 19.63
N THR A 410 -24.34 9.58 18.56
CA THR A 410 -25.31 8.56 18.17
C THR A 410 -24.72 7.17 18.35
N THR A 411 -25.47 6.10 18.02
CA THR A 411 -24.94 4.73 18.00
C THR A 411 -23.75 4.54 17.04
N TRP A 412 -23.51 5.51 16.14
CA TRP A 412 -22.33 5.55 15.29
C TRP A 412 -21.03 5.73 16.07
N ALA A 413 -20.99 6.51 17.15
CA ALA A 413 -19.76 6.71 17.92
C ALA A 413 -19.16 5.40 18.47
N PRO A 414 -19.87 4.59 19.28
CA PRO A 414 -19.32 3.34 19.78
C PRO A 414 -19.09 2.32 18.66
N THR A 415 -19.98 2.25 17.67
CA THR A 415 -19.84 1.36 16.51
C THR A 415 -18.57 1.66 15.71
N LEU A 416 -18.35 2.91 15.31
CA LEU A 416 -17.18 3.29 14.52
C LEU A 416 -15.88 3.18 15.34
N ALA A 417 -15.90 3.54 16.62
CA ALA A 417 -14.77 3.35 17.52
C ALA A 417 -14.38 1.86 17.61
N ALA A 418 -15.36 0.97 17.73
CA ALA A 418 -15.13 -0.48 17.77
C ALA A 418 -14.62 -1.03 16.42
N MET A 419 -15.23 -0.62 15.31
CA MET A 419 -14.82 -1.02 13.96
C MET A 419 -13.36 -0.65 13.70
N MET A 420 -12.98 0.59 14.01
CA MET A 420 -11.63 1.12 13.75
C MET A 420 -10.59 0.75 14.83
N GLY A 421 -11.00 0.00 15.86
CA GLY A 421 -10.08 -0.53 16.87
C GLY A 421 -9.70 0.46 17.98
N HIS A 422 -10.43 1.57 18.13
CA HIS A 422 -10.22 2.58 19.17
C HIS A 422 -10.79 2.10 20.52
N LEU A 423 -10.15 1.09 21.12
CA LEU A 423 -10.62 0.39 22.33
C LEU A 423 -10.90 1.33 23.51
N GLU A 424 -10.01 2.28 23.76
CA GLU A 424 -10.18 3.21 24.87
C GLU A 424 -11.37 4.15 24.66
N ILE A 425 -11.61 4.58 23.42
CA ILE A 425 -12.79 5.38 23.08
C ILE A 425 -14.06 4.53 23.21
N ALA A 426 -14.05 3.29 22.71
CA ALA A 426 -15.21 2.40 22.78
C ALA A 426 -15.60 2.07 24.23
N LYS A 427 -14.63 1.77 25.10
CA LYS A 427 -14.85 1.58 26.55
C LYS A 427 -15.40 2.84 27.21
N TRP A 428 -14.77 3.99 26.96
CA TRP A 428 -15.18 5.25 27.54
C TRP A 428 -16.60 5.65 27.10
N LEU A 429 -16.95 5.43 25.83
CA LEU A 429 -18.30 5.65 25.31
C LEU A 429 -19.30 4.68 25.95
N ARG A 430 -18.92 3.43 26.23
CA ARG A 430 -19.78 2.46 26.91
C ARG A 430 -20.09 2.87 28.35
N GLU A 431 -19.11 3.43 29.06
CA GLU A 431 -19.25 3.94 30.42
C GLU A 431 -20.13 5.19 30.49
N ASN A 432 -19.93 6.14 29.56
CA ASN A 432 -20.61 7.44 29.60
C ASN A 432 -21.95 7.47 28.84
N TYR A 433 -22.15 6.56 27.88
CA TYR A 433 -23.36 6.46 27.06
C TYR A 433 -23.91 5.02 26.99
N PRO A 434 -24.30 4.41 28.13
CA PRO A 434 -24.70 3.00 28.19
C PRO A 434 -25.98 2.67 27.43
N ALA A 435 -26.81 3.65 27.09
CA ALA A 435 -28.00 3.47 26.25
C ALA A 435 -27.64 3.22 24.77
N LEU A 436 -26.43 3.60 24.33
CA LEU A 436 -25.98 3.38 22.96
C LEU A 436 -25.46 1.94 22.81
N GLY A 437 -26.20 1.13 22.04
CA GLY A 437 -25.77 -0.21 21.63
C GLY A 437 -24.83 -0.18 20.43
N PHE A 438 -24.30 -1.35 20.08
CA PHE A 438 -23.54 -1.57 18.86
C PHE A 438 -24.46 -1.92 17.68
N SER A 439 -24.03 -1.58 16.47
CA SER A 439 -24.66 -2.11 15.25
C SER A 439 -24.46 -3.64 15.15
N PRO A 440 -25.42 -4.40 14.58
CA PRO A 440 -25.27 -5.81 14.24
C PRO A 440 -23.97 -6.19 13.51
N SER A 441 -23.47 -5.30 12.65
CA SER A 441 -22.27 -5.51 11.84
C SER A 441 -20.95 -5.17 12.56
N THR A 442 -20.99 -4.78 13.83
CA THR A 442 -19.79 -4.30 14.54
C THR A 442 -18.73 -5.39 14.63
N SER A 443 -19.11 -6.62 15.02
CA SER A 443 -18.18 -7.75 15.15
C SER A 443 -17.52 -8.12 13.81
N SER A 444 -18.29 -8.19 12.72
CA SER A 444 -17.75 -8.55 11.41
C SER A 444 -16.79 -7.50 10.87
N MET A 445 -17.10 -6.22 11.07
CA MET A 445 -16.22 -5.12 10.70
C MET A 445 -14.96 -5.00 11.58
N THR A 446 -15.06 -5.25 12.89
CA THR A 446 -13.88 -5.33 13.76
C THR A 446 -12.97 -6.50 13.38
N ALA A 447 -13.56 -7.65 13.00
CA ALA A 447 -12.82 -8.81 12.51
C ALA A 447 -12.14 -8.55 11.16
N ARG A 448 -12.82 -7.84 10.26
CA ARG A 448 -12.27 -7.36 8.98
C ARG A 448 -10.99 -6.56 9.16
N ASN A 449 -10.88 -5.77 10.23
CA ASN A 449 -9.72 -4.92 10.52
C ASN A 449 -8.65 -5.61 11.41
N GLY A 450 -8.85 -6.88 11.78
CA GLY A 450 -7.85 -7.65 12.52
C GLY A 450 -7.70 -7.27 13.99
N ASN A 451 -8.65 -6.51 14.54
CA ASN A 451 -8.58 -5.95 15.89
C ASN A 451 -8.95 -6.98 16.96
N LEU A 452 -8.09 -8.00 17.16
CA LEU A 452 -8.33 -9.12 18.08
C LEU A 452 -8.66 -8.67 19.50
N LYS A 453 -7.94 -7.68 20.05
CA LYS A 453 -8.21 -7.14 21.40
C LYS A 453 -9.61 -6.54 21.52
N MET A 454 -10.08 -5.85 20.48
CA MET A 454 -11.43 -5.30 20.44
C MET A 454 -12.47 -6.42 20.35
N LEU A 455 -12.26 -7.45 19.52
CA LEU A 455 -13.16 -8.59 19.43
C LEU A 455 -13.27 -9.35 20.76
N GLN A 456 -12.13 -9.56 21.43
CA GLN A 456 -12.09 -10.17 22.76
C GLN A 456 -12.90 -9.34 23.75
N TRP A 457 -12.80 -8.01 23.72
CA TRP A 457 -13.63 -7.16 24.56
C TRP A 457 -15.12 -7.23 24.18
N LEU A 458 -15.47 -7.11 22.89
CA LEU A 458 -16.85 -7.21 22.39
C LEU A 458 -17.51 -8.55 22.73
N HIS A 459 -16.74 -9.63 22.83
CA HIS A 459 -17.25 -10.95 23.18
C HIS A 459 -17.79 -11.03 24.62
N TYR A 460 -17.23 -10.25 25.54
CA TYR A 460 -17.73 -10.17 26.92
C TYR A 460 -18.89 -9.18 27.07
N GLU A 461 -19.12 -8.31 26.08
CA GLU A 461 -20.21 -7.34 26.09
C GLU A 461 -21.52 -7.99 25.60
N GLN A 462 -22.60 -7.91 26.39
CA GLN A 462 -23.86 -8.63 26.14
C GLN A 462 -24.66 -8.17 24.90
N ASN A 463 -24.17 -7.17 24.15
CA ASN A 463 -24.91 -6.49 23.07
C ASN A 463 -24.22 -6.55 21.69
N ALA A 464 -23.18 -7.37 21.51
CA ALA A 464 -22.57 -7.58 20.18
C ALA A 464 -23.24 -8.76 19.46
N GLU A 465 -23.76 -8.52 18.26
CA GLU A 465 -24.23 -9.60 17.37
C GLU A 465 -23.06 -10.21 16.60
N TRP A 466 -23.15 -11.50 16.30
CA TRP A 466 -22.09 -12.28 15.63
C TRP A 466 -22.69 -13.10 14.48
N SER A 467 -21.92 -13.30 13.42
CA SER A 467 -22.31 -14.07 12.25
C SER A 467 -21.10 -14.69 11.57
N THR A 468 -21.33 -15.57 10.60
CA THR A 468 -20.27 -16.15 9.75
C THR A 468 -19.43 -15.08 9.03
N GLU A 469 -19.99 -13.87 8.84
CA GLU A 469 -19.31 -12.75 8.21
C GLU A 469 -18.05 -12.31 8.99
N ALA A 470 -17.99 -12.55 10.31
CA ALA A 470 -16.82 -12.21 11.10
C ALA A 470 -15.60 -13.04 10.70
N MET A 471 -15.74 -14.36 10.59
CA MET A 471 -14.64 -15.23 10.18
C MET A 471 -14.34 -15.07 8.69
N ASP A 472 -15.37 -14.92 7.84
CA ASP A 472 -15.21 -14.64 6.41
C ASP A 472 -14.41 -13.35 6.18
N SER A 473 -14.73 -12.27 6.89
CA SER A 473 -14.05 -10.97 6.76
C SER A 473 -12.62 -11.00 7.33
N ALA A 474 -12.39 -11.70 8.43
CA ALA A 474 -11.05 -11.90 8.98
C ALA A 474 -10.17 -12.71 8.01
N ALA A 475 -10.73 -13.75 7.40
CA ALA A 475 -10.04 -14.56 6.41
C ALA A 475 -9.74 -13.76 5.13
N GLU A 476 -10.71 -12.98 4.64
CA GLU A 476 -10.55 -12.08 3.50
C GLU A 476 -9.38 -11.11 3.69
N ASN A 477 -9.12 -10.64 4.91
CA ASN A 477 -8.04 -9.65 5.20
C ASN A 477 -6.80 -10.29 5.83
N GLY A 478 -6.70 -11.62 5.85
CA GLY A 478 -5.47 -12.32 6.22
C GLY A 478 -5.19 -12.37 7.71
N HIS A 479 -6.18 -12.07 8.55
CA HIS A 479 -6.05 -12.02 10.01
C HIS A 479 -6.15 -13.42 10.64
N LEU A 480 -5.14 -14.26 10.42
CA LEU A 480 -5.10 -15.66 10.89
C LEU A 480 -5.38 -15.81 12.39
N GLU A 481 -4.82 -14.93 13.23
CA GLU A 481 -5.02 -15.03 14.68
C GLU A 481 -6.47 -14.69 15.08
N VAL A 482 -7.14 -13.81 14.34
CA VAL A 482 -8.58 -13.58 14.50
C VAL A 482 -9.38 -14.79 14.04
N VAL A 483 -9.02 -15.40 12.90
CA VAL A 483 -9.67 -16.63 12.41
C VAL A 483 -9.58 -17.78 13.42
N LYS A 484 -8.38 -18.03 13.96
CA LYS A 484 -8.16 -19.04 15.02
C LYS A 484 -9.00 -18.73 16.26
N TRP A 485 -8.94 -17.49 16.74
CA TRP A 485 -9.67 -17.09 17.93
C TRP A 485 -11.18 -17.22 17.74
N LEU A 486 -11.72 -16.79 16.59
CA LEU A 486 -13.14 -16.97 16.26
C LEU A 486 -13.50 -18.46 16.23
N HIS A 487 -12.67 -19.31 15.62
CA HIS A 487 -12.93 -20.74 15.58
C HIS A 487 -12.94 -21.40 16.97
N GLU A 488 -12.06 -20.98 17.87
CA GLU A 488 -11.94 -21.56 19.21
C GLU A 488 -13.02 -21.05 20.18
N ASN A 489 -13.57 -19.85 19.96
CA ASN A 489 -14.44 -19.17 20.92
C ASN A 489 -15.87 -18.93 20.41
N ARG A 490 -16.17 -19.23 19.15
CA ARG A 490 -17.46 -18.98 18.49
C ARG A 490 -17.93 -20.17 17.67
N ASP A 491 -19.24 -20.39 17.66
CA ASP A 491 -19.87 -21.52 16.97
C ASP A 491 -20.41 -21.17 15.57
N GLU A 492 -20.50 -19.89 15.20
CA GLU A 492 -21.05 -19.48 13.89
C GLU A 492 -20.26 -20.06 12.71
N GLY A 493 -18.93 -20.18 12.84
CA GLY A 493 -18.07 -20.69 11.78
C GLY A 493 -17.84 -19.70 10.63
N CYS A 494 -17.58 -20.23 9.44
CA CYS A 494 -17.38 -19.48 8.20
C CYS A 494 -18.20 -20.05 7.04
N THR A 495 -18.12 -19.41 5.88
CA THR A 495 -18.65 -19.93 4.63
C THR A 495 -17.53 -20.18 3.63
N MET A 496 -17.85 -20.69 2.43
CA MET A 496 -16.89 -20.78 1.31
C MET A 496 -16.23 -19.43 0.98
N LYS A 497 -16.85 -18.30 1.36
CA LYS A 497 -16.27 -16.97 1.15
C LYS A 497 -14.94 -16.79 1.88
N ALA A 498 -14.75 -17.39 3.06
CA ALA A 498 -13.50 -17.28 3.80
C ALA A 498 -12.32 -17.76 2.96
N MET A 499 -12.41 -18.96 2.35
CA MET A 499 -11.35 -19.49 1.50
C MET A 499 -11.26 -18.77 0.16
N THR A 500 -12.39 -18.54 -0.53
CA THR A 500 -12.37 -17.87 -1.85
C THR A 500 -11.79 -16.45 -1.74
N CYS A 501 -12.16 -15.66 -0.71
CA CYS A 501 -11.62 -14.32 -0.51
C CYS A 501 -10.18 -14.32 0.01
N ALA A 502 -9.79 -15.27 0.86
CA ALA A 502 -8.39 -15.45 1.26
C ALA A 502 -7.50 -15.80 0.05
N ALA A 503 -8.00 -16.61 -0.88
CA ALA A 503 -7.32 -16.91 -2.15
C ALA A 503 -7.19 -15.67 -3.03
N ARG A 504 -8.28 -14.92 -3.19
CA ARG A 504 -8.27 -13.64 -3.91
C ARG A 504 -7.22 -12.66 -3.38
N ASN A 505 -6.96 -12.64 -2.07
CA ASN A 505 -6.02 -11.69 -1.44
C ASN A 505 -4.66 -12.32 -1.07
N GLY A 506 -4.37 -13.54 -1.54
CA GLY A 506 -3.03 -14.13 -1.39
C GLY A 506 -2.72 -14.65 0.01
N HIS A 507 -3.71 -14.85 0.88
CA HIS A 507 -3.54 -15.21 2.28
C HIS A 507 -3.31 -16.73 2.48
N LEU A 508 -2.22 -17.25 1.93
CA LEU A 508 -1.88 -18.68 1.94
C LEU A 508 -1.87 -19.31 3.34
N LYS A 509 -1.42 -18.57 4.37
CA LYS A 509 -1.44 -19.06 5.76
C LYS A 509 -2.87 -19.29 6.27
N VAL A 510 -3.80 -18.40 5.91
CA VAL A 510 -5.23 -18.54 6.25
C VAL A 510 -5.83 -19.71 5.47
N LEU A 511 -5.58 -19.81 4.17
CA LEU A 511 -6.06 -20.93 3.34
C LEU A 511 -5.66 -22.29 3.89
N ARG A 512 -4.37 -22.46 4.22
CA ARG A 512 -3.85 -23.71 4.79
C ARG A 512 -4.51 -24.03 6.12
N TRP A 513 -4.69 -23.02 6.97
CA TRP A 513 -5.32 -23.23 8.26
C TRP A 513 -6.81 -23.59 8.10
N LEU A 514 -7.55 -22.89 7.24
CA LEU A 514 -8.94 -23.21 6.93
C LEU A 514 -9.09 -24.62 6.34
N GLN A 515 -8.27 -24.99 5.36
CA GLN A 515 -8.30 -26.32 4.74
C GLN A 515 -8.09 -27.47 5.73
N LEU A 516 -7.32 -27.26 6.79
CA LEU A 516 -7.03 -28.27 7.81
C LEU A 516 -8.10 -28.35 8.91
N ASN A 517 -8.83 -27.26 9.16
CA ASN A 517 -9.71 -27.13 10.34
C ASN A 517 -11.20 -26.92 9.99
N ARG A 518 -11.52 -26.68 8.72
CA ARG A 518 -12.86 -26.35 8.22
C ARG A 518 -13.20 -27.23 7.01
N SER A 519 -14.49 -27.49 6.80
CA SER A 519 -15.00 -28.40 5.76
C SER A 519 -15.68 -27.68 4.59
N GLU A 520 -15.83 -26.35 4.67
CA GLU A 520 -16.59 -25.54 3.73
C GLU A 520 -15.96 -25.51 2.33
N GLY A 521 -14.62 -25.58 2.24
CA GLY A 521 -13.91 -25.56 0.96
C GLY A 521 -13.92 -24.19 0.26
N PHE A 522 -13.69 -24.19 -1.05
CA PHE A 522 -13.62 -22.99 -1.89
C PHE A 522 -14.42 -23.16 -3.19
N THR A 523 -14.76 -22.05 -3.83
CA THR A 523 -15.44 -22.03 -5.14
C THR A 523 -14.44 -21.99 -6.30
N ALA A 524 -14.88 -22.32 -7.52
CA ALA A 524 -14.06 -22.22 -8.73
C ALA A 524 -13.51 -20.79 -8.95
N ASP A 525 -14.24 -19.76 -8.51
CA ASP A 525 -13.83 -18.35 -8.57
C ASP A 525 -12.51 -18.08 -7.83
N ALA A 526 -12.13 -18.91 -6.86
CA ALA A 526 -10.89 -18.76 -6.11
C ALA A 526 -9.66 -18.76 -7.05
N MET A 527 -9.69 -19.56 -8.11
CA MET A 527 -8.65 -19.57 -9.13
C MET A 527 -8.66 -18.29 -9.96
N GLU A 528 -9.84 -17.89 -10.47
CA GLU A 528 -9.98 -16.69 -11.29
C GLU A 528 -9.45 -15.45 -10.56
N PHE A 529 -9.79 -15.33 -9.28
CA PHE A 529 -9.35 -14.25 -8.42
C PHE A 529 -7.86 -14.31 -8.09
N ALA A 530 -7.32 -15.50 -7.81
CA ALA A 530 -5.88 -15.66 -7.55
C ALA A 530 -5.04 -15.33 -8.80
N VAL A 531 -5.51 -15.68 -10.00
CA VAL A 531 -4.89 -15.26 -11.27
C VAL A 531 -5.00 -13.74 -11.43
N ALA A 532 -6.19 -13.16 -11.26
CA ALA A 532 -6.40 -11.72 -11.42
C ALA A 532 -5.54 -10.85 -10.48
N ARG A 533 -5.08 -11.41 -9.35
CA ARG A 533 -4.23 -10.74 -8.34
C ARG A 533 -2.81 -11.28 -8.22
N GLU A 534 -2.38 -12.10 -9.18
CA GLU A 534 -0.98 -12.55 -9.32
C GLU A 534 -0.48 -13.39 -8.13
N HIS A 535 -1.37 -14.16 -7.50
CA HIS A 535 -1.05 -15.00 -6.34
C HIS A 535 -0.67 -16.42 -6.77
N PHE A 536 0.49 -16.60 -7.40
CA PHE A 536 0.89 -17.89 -7.98
C PHE A 536 1.03 -19.00 -6.92
N GLU A 537 1.53 -18.69 -5.72
CA GLU A 537 1.61 -19.67 -4.62
C GLU A 537 0.23 -20.17 -4.17
N VAL A 538 -0.80 -19.32 -4.28
CA VAL A 538 -2.20 -19.73 -4.04
C VAL A 538 -2.69 -20.65 -5.16
N LEU A 539 -2.32 -20.42 -6.42
CA LEU A 539 -2.69 -21.32 -7.52
C LEU A 539 -2.09 -22.72 -7.34
N LEU A 540 -0.82 -22.81 -6.92
CA LEU A 540 -0.18 -24.07 -6.58
C LEU A 540 -0.92 -24.78 -5.43
N PHE A 541 -1.37 -24.02 -4.43
CA PHE A 541 -2.16 -24.55 -3.32
C PHE A 541 -3.53 -25.06 -3.77
N LEU A 542 -4.29 -24.27 -4.54
CA LEU A 542 -5.61 -24.65 -5.04
C LEU A 542 -5.55 -25.90 -5.94
N ARG A 543 -4.55 -25.98 -6.84
CA ARG A 543 -4.33 -27.15 -7.71
C ARG A 543 -4.08 -28.41 -6.89
N ALA A 544 -3.28 -28.32 -5.84
CA ALA A 544 -2.95 -29.47 -5.00
C ALA A 544 -4.13 -29.97 -4.14
N HIS A 545 -5.16 -29.15 -3.93
CA HIS A 545 -6.28 -29.45 -3.04
C HIS A 545 -7.63 -29.58 -3.78
N GLY A 546 -7.60 -30.06 -5.03
CA GLY A 546 -8.80 -30.57 -5.70
C GLY A 546 -9.51 -29.60 -6.65
N LEU A 547 -8.87 -28.51 -7.07
CA LEU A 547 -9.40 -27.68 -8.17
C LEU A 547 -9.07 -28.35 -9.51
N GLU A 548 -10.00 -29.17 -10.00
CA GLU A 548 -9.84 -30.02 -11.20
C GLU A 548 -10.11 -29.27 -12.52
N GLU A 549 -10.94 -28.21 -12.50
CA GLU A 549 -11.33 -27.46 -13.69
C GLU A 549 -10.79 -26.03 -13.69
N CYS A 550 -10.21 -25.57 -14.81
CA CYS A 550 -9.83 -24.17 -14.99
C CYS A 550 -10.89 -23.43 -15.80
N SER A 551 -11.41 -22.34 -15.23
CA SER A 551 -12.32 -21.45 -15.96
C SER A 551 -11.62 -20.74 -17.13
N SER A 552 -12.33 -20.58 -18.25
CA SER A 552 -11.86 -19.80 -19.40
C SER A 552 -11.53 -18.35 -19.03
N ILE A 553 -12.18 -17.80 -17.99
CA ILE A 553 -11.94 -16.46 -17.47
C ILE A 553 -10.55 -16.36 -16.83
N ALA A 554 -10.08 -17.41 -16.14
CA ALA A 554 -8.74 -17.44 -15.56
C ALA A 554 -7.66 -17.37 -16.64
N LYS A 555 -7.81 -18.12 -17.75
CA LYS A 555 -6.89 -18.05 -18.90
C LYS A 555 -6.89 -16.67 -19.57
N LEU A 556 -8.06 -16.01 -19.64
CA LEU A 556 -8.19 -14.66 -20.14
C LEU A 556 -7.45 -13.64 -19.25
N TYR A 557 -7.65 -13.69 -17.93
CA TYR A 557 -6.95 -12.80 -17.00
C TYR A 557 -5.43 -12.98 -17.06
N ALA A 558 -4.95 -14.22 -17.12
CA ALA A 558 -3.52 -14.49 -17.24
C ALA A 558 -2.94 -13.92 -18.55
N SER A 559 -3.71 -13.95 -19.65
CA SER A 559 -3.26 -13.45 -20.97
C SER A 559 -2.94 -11.96 -20.99
N HIS A 560 -3.57 -11.16 -20.14
CA HIS A 560 -3.37 -9.71 -20.12
C HIS A 560 -2.15 -9.26 -19.32
N LYS A 561 -1.73 -10.02 -18.31
CA LYS A 561 -0.75 -9.55 -17.31
C LYS A 561 0.35 -10.54 -16.94
N GLN A 562 0.10 -11.84 -17.11
CA GLN A 562 0.97 -12.89 -16.57
C GLN A 562 1.16 -14.00 -17.61
N PRO A 563 2.01 -13.77 -18.63
CA PRO A 563 2.28 -14.78 -19.65
C PRO A 563 2.83 -16.09 -19.04
N HIS A 564 3.58 -15.99 -17.94
CA HIS A 564 4.09 -17.16 -17.23
C HIS A 564 2.98 -17.97 -16.54
N VAL A 565 2.00 -17.33 -15.88
CA VAL A 565 0.83 -18.01 -15.28
C VAL A 565 -0.08 -18.56 -16.38
N LYS A 566 -0.24 -17.85 -17.49
CA LYS A 566 -1.01 -18.36 -18.64
C LYS A 566 -0.43 -19.68 -19.13
N ALA A 567 0.88 -19.69 -19.40
CA ALA A 567 1.56 -20.89 -19.87
C ALA A 567 1.45 -22.03 -18.84
N TRP A 568 1.51 -21.71 -17.54
CA TRP A 568 1.26 -22.69 -16.47
C TRP A 568 -0.17 -23.25 -16.51
N LEU A 569 -1.18 -22.40 -16.66
CA LEU A 569 -2.59 -22.82 -16.75
C LEU A 569 -2.84 -23.71 -17.98
N GLU A 570 -2.25 -23.40 -19.13
CA GLU A 570 -2.38 -24.19 -20.36
C GLU A 570 -1.78 -25.60 -20.20
N VAL A 571 -0.69 -25.73 -19.45
CA VAL A 571 -0.07 -27.03 -19.15
C VAL A 571 -0.87 -27.82 -18.12
N GLN A 572 -1.36 -27.17 -17.07
CA GLN A 572 -2.06 -27.85 -15.97
C GLN A 572 -3.52 -28.17 -16.28
N TYR A 573 -4.14 -27.39 -17.17
CA TYR A 573 -5.54 -27.48 -17.56
C TYR A 573 -5.69 -27.39 -19.09
N PRO A 574 -5.24 -28.43 -19.82
CA PRO A 574 -5.43 -28.48 -21.26
C PRO A 574 -6.92 -28.44 -21.59
N ASP A 575 -7.30 -27.69 -22.62
CA ASP A 575 -8.68 -27.71 -23.10
C ASP A 575 -9.00 -29.15 -23.53
N SER A 576 -10.05 -29.74 -22.95
CA SER A 576 -10.51 -31.06 -23.34
C SER A 576 -10.84 -31.03 -24.83
N GLY A 577 -9.98 -31.62 -25.66
CA GLY A 577 -10.14 -31.64 -27.11
C GLY A 577 -11.50 -32.22 -27.50
N LEU A 578 -12.22 -31.46 -28.34
CA LEU A 578 -13.19 -32.02 -29.28
C LEU A 578 -12.46 -32.49 -30.53
#